data_AF-B0X230-F1
#
_entry.id   AF-B0X230-F1
#
_cell.length_a   1.000
_cell.length_b   1.000
_cell.length_c   1.000
_cell.angle_alpha   90.00
_cell.angle_beta   90.00
_cell.angle_gamma   90.00
#
_symmetry.space_group_name_H-M   'P 1'
#
loop_
_entity.id
_entity.type
_entity.pdbx_description
1 polymer ?
#
loop_
_entity_poly.entity_id
_entity_poly.type
_entity_poly.pdbx_seq_one_letter_code
_entity_poly.pdbx_strand_id
1 'polypeptide(L)'
;MYVCGGYDTRVKSSELPSHWKDVSILENRANFKPLRDKSRAELVIVPVLKKDAGVFRCRVDFLLSPTKNSNVNLEIVVPPEVPKIQDSTGFELPAHAGPYEEGGNLELTCVVTGGIPTPKITWSSNGKVLPSTMMEYSHEATLSSKLVVRNLSRDHQHSVYTCQASNYYKRNVTANVTIELRHSRSIKS
;
A
#
# COMPACT_ATOMS: atom_id res chain seq x y z
N MET A 1 20.33 -11.97 -8.38
CA MET A 1 21.50 -11.31 -7.77
C MET A 1 21.85 -10.14 -8.67
N TYR A 2 21.43 -8.93 -8.32
CA TYR A 2 21.73 -7.75 -9.13
C TYR A 2 23.02 -7.13 -8.63
N VAL A 3 24.01 -6.92 -9.49
CA VAL A 3 25.33 -6.44 -9.03
C VAL A 3 25.51 -4.96 -9.40
N CYS A 4 25.94 -4.17 -8.42
CA CYS A 4 26.46 -2.81 -8.62
C CYS A 4 27.98 -2.86 -8.40
N GLY A 5 28.78 -2.63 -9.45
CA GLY A 5 30.25 -2.58 -9.35
C GLY A 5 30.80 -1.15 -9.42
N GLY A 6 31.88 -0.88 -8.69
CA GLY A 6 32.67 0.35 -8.81
C GLY A 6 34.10 0.16 -8.30
N TYR A 7 35.06 0.87 -8.90
CA TYR A 7 36.47 0.88 -8.50
C TYR A 7 36.79 2.12 -7.63
N ASP A 8 37.62 1.95 -6.59
CA ASP A 8 38.04 3.05 -5.72
C ASP A 8 39.11 3.93 -6.39
N THR A 9 38.82 5.23 -6.56
CA THR A 9 39.69 6.22 -7.22
C THR A 9 40.62 6.97 -6.27
N ARG A 10 40.73 6.58 -5.00
CA ARG A 10 41.62 7.22 -4.03
C ARG A 10 43.12 7.00 -4.31
N VAL A 11 43.46 6.17 -5.29
CA VAL A 11 44.81 6.03 -5.85
C VAL A 11 44.82 6.69 -7.23
N LYS A 12 45.83 7.54 -7.53
CA LYS A 12 46.09 8.10 -8.87
C LYS A 12 46.45 6.96 -9.84
N SER A 13 45.47 6.19 -10.27
CA SER A 13 45.54 5.30 -11.42
C SER A 13 44.95 6.06 -12.62
N SER A 14 45.56 5.90 -13.79
CA SER A 14 45.12 6.49 -15.06
C SER A 14 43.84 5.85 -15.62
N GLU A 15 43.27 4.87 -14.92
CA GLU A 15 42.05 4.17 -15.32
C GLU A 15 40.81 4.86 -14.71
N LEU A 16 39.86 5.20 -15.58
CA LEU A 16 38.56 5.71 -15.15
C LEU A 16 37.83 4.62 -14.34
N PRO A 17 37.18 4.95 -13.22
CA PRO A 17 36.38 3.98 -12.48
C PRO A 17 35.30 3.39 -13.38
N SER A 18 35.33 2.07 -13.56
CA SER A 18 34.31 1.35 -14.31
C SER A 18 33.13 1.02 -13.41
N HIS A 19 31.92 1.40 -13.84
CA HIS A 19 30.68 1.00 -13.18
C HIS A 19 29.99 -0.09 -13.99
N TRP A 20 29.56 -1.15 -13.31
CA TRP A 20 28.87 -2.26 -13.95
C TRP A 20 27.50 -2.50 -13.31
N LYS A 21 26.53 -2.83 -14.16
CA LYS A 21 25.18 -3.28 -13.81
C LYS A 21 24.85 -4.52 -14.62
N ASP A 22 24.00 -5.37 -14.08
CA ASP A 22 23.47 -6.50 -14.84
C ASP A 22 22.45 -6.03 -15.88
N VAL A 23 22.91 -5.89 -17.14
CA VAL A 23 22.10 -5.42 -18.27
C VAL A 23 20.96 -6.39 -18.59
N SER A 24 21.10 -7.68 -18.27
CA SER A 24 20.06 -8.68 -18.56
C SER A 24 18.78 -8.46 -17.76
N ILE A 25 18.86 -7.73 -16.63
CA ILE A 25 17.69 -7.50 -15.78
C ILE A 25 17.33 -6.01 -15.67
N LEU A 26 18.33 -5.15 -15.50
CA LEU A 26 18.11 -3.72 -15.34
C LEU A 26 18.06 -2.96 -16.68
N GLU A 27 18.44 -3.62 -17.77
CA GLU A 27 18.41 -3.07 -19.13
C GLU A 27 19.05 -1.66 -19.14
N ASN A 28 18.41 -0.71 -19.80
CA ASN A 28 18.84 0.70 -19.86
C ASN A 28 18.20 1.58 -18.76
N ARG A 29 17.45 1.00 -17.82
CA ARG A 29 16.67 1.75 -16.81
C ARG A 29 17.46 2.12 -15.57
N ALA A 30 18.59 1.47 -15.33
CA ALA A 30 19.45 1.75 -14.17
C ALA A 30 20.63 2.68 -14.53
N ASN A 31 20.82 3.73 -13.73
CA ASN A 31 21.91 4.68 -13.84
C ASN A 31 22.66 4.79 -12.51
N PHE A 32 23.99 4.81 -12.57
CA PHE A 32 24.83 4.95 -11.39
C PHE A 32 25.27 6.40 -11.23
N LYS A 33 25.00 7.00 -10.07
CA LYS A 33 25.35 8.38 -9.75
C LYS A 33 26.39 8.40 -8.62
N PRO A 34 27.66 8.69 -8.91
CA PRO A 34 28.66 8.90 -7.88
C PRO A 34 28.45 10.28 -7.23
N LEU A 35 28.16 10.32 -5.94
CA LEU A 35 28.07 11.57 -5.17
C LEU A 35 29.47 11.93 -4.66
N ARG A 36 30.16 12.79 -5.44
CA ARG A 36 31.56 13.18 -5.22
C ARG A 36 31.80 13.90 -3.88
N ASP A 37 30.76 14.45 -3.27
CA ASP A 37 30.83 15.20 -2.01
C ASP A 37 30.71 14.31 -0.75
N LYS A 38 30.11 13.12 -0.87
CA LYS A 38 29.65 12.31 0.29
C LYS A 38 30.25 10.91 0.36
N SER A 39 31.21 10.54 -0.50
CA SER A 39 31.73 9.16 -0.58
C SER A 39 30.62 8.10 -0.71
N ARG A 40 29.48 8.49 -1.30
CA ARG A 40 28.30 7.65 -1.49
C ARG A 40 28.05 7.52 -2.98
N ALA A 41 27.48 6.39 -3.36
CA ALA A 41 27.01 6.21 -4.72
C ALA A 41 25.59 5.67 -4.71
N GLU A 42 24.83 6.06 -5.72
CA GLU A 42 23.42 5.72 -5.83
C GLU A 42 23.17 4.97 -7.14
N LEU A 43 22.47 3.84 -7.04
CA LEU A 43 21.85 3.19 -8.19
C LEU A 43 20.42 3.73 -8.32
N VAL A 44 20.14 4.41 -9.41
CA VAL A 44 18.82 4.96 -9.72
C VAL A 44 18.18 4.09 -10.80
N ILE A 45 17.05 3.46 -10.50
CA ILE A 45 16.30 2.61 -11.44
C ILE A 45 15.00 3.35 -11.80
N VAL A 46 14.81 3.72 -13.07
CA VAL A 46 13.62 4.41 -13.54
C VAL A 46 13.22 3.93 -14.96
N PRO A 47 11.95 3.55 -15.19
CA PRO A 47 10.90 3.29 -14.19
C PRO A 47 11.17 1.99 -13.42
N VAL A 48 10.65 1.90 -12.20
CA VAL A 48 10.68 0.67 -11.39
C VAL A 48 9.59 -0.29 -11.86
N LEU A 49 9.94 -1.57 -12.02
CA LEU A 49 9.04 -2.64 -12.47
C LEU A 49 8.88 -3.71 -11.38
N LYS A 50 7.78 -4.48 -11.43
CA LYS A 50 7.53 -5.60 -10.51
C LYS A 50 8.69 -6.62 -10.50
N LYS A 51 9.30 -6.87 -11.66
CA LYS A 51 10.43 -7.79 -11.82
C LYS A 51 11.73 -7.33 -11.17
N ASP A 52 11.83 -6.05 -10.78
CA ASP A 52 13.04 -5.52 -10.14
C ASP A 52 13.13 -5.95 -8.67
N ALA A 53 12.07 -6.54 -8.09
CA ALA A 53 12.08 -7.04 -6.72
C ALA A 53 13.23 -8.04 -6.49
N GLY A 54 13.87 -7.94 -5.33
CA GLY A 54 14.87 -8.91 -4.88
C GLY A 54 16.13 -8.27 -4.32
N VAL A 55 17.15 -9.12 -4.12
CA VAL A 55 18.40 -8.72 -3.47
C VAL A 55 19.41 -8.16 -4.47
N PHE A 56 19.72 -6.89 -4.28
CA PHE A 56 20.82 -6.18 -4.93
C PHE A 56 22.08 -6.32 -4.09
N ARG A 57 23.21 -6.61 -4.73
CA ARG A 57 24.54 -6.69 -4.14
C ARG A 57 25.39 -5.53 -4.66
N CYS A 58 25.79 -4.65 -3.78
CA CYS A 58 26.81 -3.65 -4.06
C CYS A 58 28.18 -4.25 -3.75
N ARG A 59 29.08 -4.21 -4.73
CA ARG A 59 30.46 -4.71 -4.64
C ARG A 59 31.42 -3.56 -4.91
N VAL A 60 32.36 -3.35 -4.01
CA VAL A 60 33.43 -2.36 -4.15
C VAL A 60 34.77 -3.08 -4.02
N ASP A 61 35.56 -3.04 -5.09
CA ASP A 61 36.91 -3.59 -5.11
C ASP A 61 37.93 -2.49 -4.81
N PHE A 62 38.88 -2.80 -3.93
CA PHE A 62 39.94 -1.88 -3.51
C PHE A 62 41.30 -2.44 -3.94
N LEU A 63 42.25 -1.56 -4.29
CA LEU A 63 43.59 -1.98 -4.71
C LEU A 63 44.40 -2.65 -3.58
N LEU A 64 44.29 -2.11 -2.36
CA LEU A 64 45.11 -2.49 -1.21
C LEU A 64 44.28 -3.02 -0.03
N SER A 65 42.99 -3.28 -0.24
CA SER A 65 42.09 -3.70 0.83
C SER A 65 41.11 -4.76 0.32
N PRO A 66 40.54 -5.58 1.21
CA PRO A 66 39.55 -6.58 0.80
C PRO A 66 38.33 -5.94 0.14
N THR A 67 37.80 -6.61 -0.88
CA THR A 67 36.52 -6.26 -1.51
C THR A 67 35.42 -6.15 -0.46
N LYS A 68 34.70 -5.03 -0.46
CA LYS A 68 33.51 -4.88 0.38
C LYS A 68 32.27 -5.23 -0.42
N ASN A 69 31.36 -5.93 0.25
CA ASN A 69 30.06 -6.27 -0.31
C ASN A 69 28.96 -5.85 0.66
N SER A 70 27.88 -5.30 0.13
CA SER A 70 26.65 -5.04 0.88
C SER A 70 25.44 -5.50 0.08
N ASN A 71 24.41 -5.97 0.77
CA ASN A 71 23.17 -6.41 0.15
C ASN A 71 22.05 -5.44 0.52
N VAL A 72 21.16 -5.18 -0.44
CA VAL A 72 19.97 -4.34 -0.29
C VAL A 72 18.79 -5.15 -0.83
N ASN A 73 17.75 -5.33 -0.02
CA ASN A 73 16.51 -5.96 -0.48
C ASN A 73 15.59 -4.89 -1.07
N LEU A 74 15.32 -4.96 -2.37
CA LEU A 74 14.34 -4.10 -3.03
C LEU A 74 12.97 -4.80 -3.00
N GLU A 75 12.04 -4.24 -2.24
CA GLU A 75 10.65 -4.66 -2.23
C GLU A 75 9.81 -3.73 -3.11
N ILE A 76 8.92 -4.33 -3.89
CA ILE A 76 8.01 -3.58 -4.75
C ILE A 76 6.69 -3.38 -4.03
N VAL A 77 6.27 -2.12 -3.92
CA VAL A 77 4.99 -1.73 -3.35
C VAL A 77 4.06 -1.27 -4.46
N VAL A 78 2.92 -1.93 -4.59
CA VAL A 78 1.82 -1.55 -5.49
C VAL A 78 0.64 -1.19 -4.62
N PRO A 79 0.09 0.05 -4.66
CA PRO A 79 -1.08 0.39 -3.86
C PRO A 79 -2.29 -0.46 -4.28
N PRO A 80 -3.19 -0.82 -3.36
CA PRO A 80 -4.46 -1.44 -3.75
C PRO A 80 -5.37 -0.46 -4.47
N GLU A 81 -6.41 -0.97 -5.11
CA GLU A 81 -7.47 -0.16 -5.70
C GLU A 81 -8.32 0.51 -4.62
N VAL A 82 -9.03 1.59 -5.01
CA VAL A 82 -9.95 2.27 -4.10
C VAL A 82 -11.00 1.27 -3.62
N PRO A 83 -11.24 1.15 -2.30
CA PRO A 83 -12.18 0.17 -1.79
C PRO A 83 -13.60 0.45 -2.26
N LYS A 84 -14.41 -0.60 -2.35
CA LYS A 84 -15.84 -0.51 -2.61
C LYS A 84 -16.61 -0.92 -1.37
N ILE A 85 -17.53 -0.09 -0.91
CA ILE A 85 -18.40 -0.41 0.22
C ILE A 85 -19.71 -0.96 -0.34
N GLN A 86 -20.18 -2.06 0.22
CA GLN A 86 -21.41 -2.73 -0.16
C GLN A 86 -22.33 -2.91 1.05
N ASP A 87 -23.64 -2.99 0.81
CA ASP A 87 -24.62 -3.37 1.83
C ASP A 87 -24.68 -4.89 2.07
N SER A 88 -25.67 -5.35 2.83
CA SER A 88 -25.89 -6.78 3.10
C SER A 88 -26.33 -7.59 1.87
N THR A 89 -26.82 -6.94 0.80
CA THR A 89 -27.22 -7.57 -0.46
C THR A 89 -26.08 -7.65 -1.47
N GLY A 90 -24.94 -6.99 -1.19
CA GLY A 90 -23.80 -6.87 -2.09
C GLY A 90 -23.91 -5.67 -3.05
N PHE A 91 -24.90 -4.80 -2.87
CA PHE A 91 -25.04 -3.60 -3.68
C PHE A 91 -24.00 -2.55 -3.28
N GLU A 92 -23.28 -1.99 -4.25
CA GLU A 92 -22.26 -0.97 -4.01
C GLU A 92 -22.89 0.36 -3.57
N LEU A 93 -22.39 0.91 -2.47
CA LEU A 93 -22.85 2.13 -1.83
C LEU A 93 -21.85 3.26 -2.11
N PRO A 94 -22.05 4.09 -3.14
CA PRO A 94 -21.09 5.12 -3.53
C PRO A 94 -21.01 6.30 -2.55
N ALA A 95 -22.08 6.57 -1.78
CA ALA A 95 -22.12 7.71 -0.88
C ALA A 95 -23.03 7.54 0.34
N HIS A 96 -24.21 6.92 0.18
CA HIS A 96 -25.23 6.82 1.21
C HIS A 96 -25.64 5.36 1.47
N ALA A 97 -25.90 5.03 2.74
CA ALA A 97 -26.42 3.74 3.20
C ALA A 97 -27.72 3.97 3.98
N GLY A 98 -28.79 3.29 3.59
CA GLY A 98 -30.09 3.36 4.27
C GLY A 98 -31.24 3.72 3.31
N PRO A 99 -32.40 4.14 3.84
CA PRO A 99 -32.65 4.44 5.25
C PRO A 99 -32.74 3.20 6.15
N TYR A 100 -32.19 3.26 7.37
CA TYR A 100 -32.28 2.22 8.39
C TYR A 100 -33.24 2.60 9.53
N GLU A 101 -33.86 1.62 10.18
CA GLU A 101 -34.67 1.89 11.38
C GLU A 101 -33.79 2.09 12.63
N GLU A 102 -34.23 2.96 13.54
CA GLU A 102 -33.70 3.00 14.91
C GLU A 102 -33.89 1.64 15.60
N GLY A 103 -32.88 1.19 16.36
CA GLY A 103 -32.81 -0.15 16.93
C GLY A 103 -32.39 -1.24 15.95
N GLY A 104 -32.33 -0.94 14.64
CA GLY A 104 -31.88 -1.85 13.60
C GLY A 104 -30.38 -2.11 13.61
N ASN A 105 -29.93 -2.92 12.64
CA ASN A 105 -28.52 -3.24 12.42
C ASN A 105 -28.05 -2.69 11.07
N LEU A 106 -26.86 -2.13 11.06
CA LEU A 106 -26.11 -1.77 9.85
C LEU A 106 -25.10 -2.88 9.56
N GLU A 107 -25.12 -3.40 8.33
CA GLU A 107 -24.10 -4.31 7.83
C GLU A 107 -23.46 -3.71 6.58
N LEU A 108 -22.15 -3.53 6.63
CA LEU A 108 -21.34 -3.03 5.53
C LEU A 108 -20.22 -4.01 5.21
N THR A 109 -19.99 -4.25 3.93
CA THR A 109 -18.87 -5.05 3.44
C THR A 109 -17.95 -4.16 2.64
N CYS A 110 -16.67 -4.11 3.00
CA CYS A 110 -15.67 -3.40 2.21
C CYS A 110 -14.91 -4.41 1.37
N VAL A 111 -14.81 -4.17 0.06
CA VAL A 111 -14.11 -5.00 -0.91
C VAL A 111 -12.90 -4.23 -1.45
N VAL A 112 -11.75 -4.87 -1.44
CA VAL A 112 -10.46 -4.29 -1.85
C VAL A 112 -9.77 -5.24 -2.81
N THR A 113 -9.37 -4.75 -3.97
CA THR A 113 -8.69 -5.56 -5.00
C THR A 113 -7.24 -5.10 -5.18
N GLY A 114 -6.36 -6.08 -5.36
CA GLY A 114 -4.94 -5.86 -5.61
C GLY A 114 -4.17 -5.40 -4.38
N GLY A 115 -3.02 -4.78 -4.64
CA GLY A 115 -2.05 -4.41 -3.62
C GLY A 115 -0.95 -5.46 -3.46
N ILE A 116 0.30 -4.98 -3.47
CA ILE A 116 1.50 -5.80 -3.17
C ILE A 116 2.36 -4.99 -2.20
N PRO A 117 2.66 -5.46 -0.98
CA PRO A 117 2.14 -6.67 -0.33
C PRO A 117 0.61 -6.66 -0.14
N THR A 118 0.05 -7.75 0.37
CA THR A 118 -1.39 -7.85 0.67
C THR A 118 -1.84 -6.72 1.61
N PRO A 119 -2.85 -5.93 1.23
CA PRO A 119 -3.32 -4.82 2.06
C PRO A 119 -4.06 -5.29 3.32
N LYS A 120 -4.07 -4.44 4.34
CA LYS A 120 -4.92 -4.55 5.52
C LYS A 120 -6.13 -3.63 5.35
N ILE A 121 -7.30 -4.14 5.72
CA ILE A 121 -8.56 -3.38 5.73
C ILE A 121 -8.84 -2.90 7.14
N THR A 122 -9.24 -1.64 7.31
CA THR A 122 -9.60 -1.05 8.60
C THR A 122 -10.86 -0.22 8.46
N TRP A 123 -11.83 -0.47 9.33
CA TRP A 123 -13.03 0.33 9.45
C TRP A 123 -12.85 1.40 10.52
N SER A 124 -13.36 2.59 10.27
CA SER A 124 -13.39 3.65 11.28
C SER A 124 -14.62 4.53 11.13
N SER A 125 -15.01 5.20 12.21
CA SER A 125 -16.00 6.28 12.20
C SER A 125 -15.62 7.30 13.25
N ASN A 126 -15.76 8.59 12.92
CA ASN A 126 -15.42 9.71 13.82
C ASN A 126 -14.00 9.58 14.42
N GLY A 127 -13.03 9.13 13.61
CA GLY A 127 -11.63 8.93 14.03
C GLY A 127 -11.39 7.69 14.91
N LYS A 128 -12.41 6.90 15.23
CA LYS A 128 -12.29 5.68 16.03
C LYS A 128 -12.29 4.44 15.14
N VAL A 129 -11.31 3.56 15.33
CA VAL A 129 -11.27 2.24 14.68
C VAL A 129 -12.39 1.35 15.21
N LEU A 130 -13.07 0.66 14.31
CA LEU A 130 -14.19 -0.20 14.61
C LEU A 130 -13.81 -1.67 14.44
N PRO A 131 -14.34 -2.58 15.28
CA PRO A 131 -14.16 -4.01 15.09
C PRO A 131 -14.85 -4.47 13.81
N SER A 132 -14.16 -5.30 13.04
CA SER A 132 -14.66 -5.87 11.78
C SER A 132 -14.10 -7.27 11.57
N THR A 133 -14.80 -8.08 10.80
CA THR A 133 -14.42 -9.46 10.50
C THR A 133 -13.87 -9.54 9.08
N MET A 134 -12.62 -9.99 8.94
CA MET A 134 -12.06 -10.30 7.62
C MET A 134 -12.83 -11.49 7.02
N MET A 135 -13.21 -11.38 5.76
CA MET A 135 -13.85 -12.44 5.00
C MET A 135 -12.84 -12.97 3.98
N GLU A 136 -12.69 -14.29 3.94
CA GLU A 136 -11.75 -14.96 3.04
C GLU A 136 -12.42 -15.20 1.69
N TYR A 137 -11.86 -14.62 0.62
CA TYR A 137 -12.25 -14.94 -0.76
C TYR A 137 -11.08 -15.66 -1.43
N SER A 138 -11.39 -16.78 -2.10
CA SER A 138 -10.40 -17.68 -2.69
C SER A 138 -9.95 -17.32 -4.12
N HIS A 139 -10.45 -16.22 -4.69
CA HIS A 139 -10.17 -15.85 -6.07
C HIS A 139 -9.70 -14.38 -6.21
N GLU A 140 -8.67 -14.17 -7.03
CA GLU A 140 -8.29 -12.88 -7.65
C GLU A 140 -7.86 -11.73 -6.73
N ALA A 141 -6.87 -11.95 -5.84
CA ALA A 141 -6.22 -10.88 -5.08
C ALA A 141 -7.18 -9.87 -4.42
N THR A 142 -8.38 -10.35 -4.05
CA THR A 142 -9.47 -9.55 -3.53
C THR A 142 -9.69 -9.93 -2.07
N LEU A 143 -9.73 -8.92 -1.21
CA LEU A 143 -9.96 -9.03 0.21
C LEU A 143 -11.26 -8.34 0.55
N SER A 144 -11.92 -8.82 1.60
CA SER A 144 -13.06 -8.08 2.15
C SER A 144 -13.13 -8.13 3.66
N SER A 145 -13.83 -7.13 4.22
CA SER A 145 -14.02 -6.98 5.65
C SER A 145 -15.44 -6.52 5.94
N LYS A 146 -16.15 -7.26 6.80
CA LYS A 146 -17.51 -6.98 7.22
C LYS A 146 -17.54 -6.22 8.53
N LEU A 147 -18.22 -5.09 8.53
CA LEU A 147 -18.57 -4.29 9.70
C LEU A 147 -20.05 -4.50 10.04
N VAL A 148 -20.33 -4.74 11.32
CA VAL A 148 -21.70 -4.83 11.84
C VAL A 148 -21.86 -3.86 13.01
N VAL A 149 -22.77 -2.90 12.88
CA VAL A 149 -23.15 -1.97 13.95
C VAL A 149 -24.57 -2.29 14.37
N ARG A 150 -24.76 -2.65 15.63
CA ARG A 150 -26.06 -3.07 16.17
C ARG A 150 -26.72 -1.93 16.94
N ASN A 151 -28.04 -1.99 17.05
CA ASN A 151 -28.84 -1.05 17.84
C ASN A 151 -28.58 0.41 17.43
N LEU A 152 -28.85 0.72 16.17
CA LEU A 152 -28.67 2.07 15.63
C LEU A 152 -29.52 3.07 16.41
N SER A 153 -28.87 4.08 16.99
CA SER A 153 -29.51 5.24 17.63
C SER A 153 -29.44 6.48 16.73
N ARG A 154 -30.22 7.52 17.08
CA ARG A 154 -30.19 8.83 16.41
C ARG A 154 -28.80 9.46 16.31
N ASP A 155 -27.89 9.12 17.22
CA ASP A 155 -26.50 9.62 17.19
C ASP A 155 -25.71 9.12 15.97
N HIS A 156 -26.18 8.05 15.33
CA HIS A 156 -25.59 7.50 14.12
C HIS A 156 -26.08 8.22 12.84
N GLN A 157 -27.11 9.07 12.93
CA GLN A 157 -27.61 9.82 11.77
C GLN A 157 -26.48 10.68 11.17
N HIS A 158 -26.27 10.55 9.86
CA HIS A 158 -25.20 11.24 9.11
C HIS A 158 -23.78 10.96 9.63
N SER A 159 -23.58 9.93 10.45
CA SER A 159 -22.24 9.42 10.73
C SER A 159 -21.60 8.95 9.43
N VAL A 160 -20.27 9.03 9.35
CA VAL A 160 -19.51 8.52 8.21
C VAL A 160 -18.76 7.28 8.66
N TYR A 161 -18.93 6.16 7.96
CA TYR A 161 -18.03 5.01 8.07
C TYR A 161 -17.02 5.05 6.94
N THR A 162 -15.75 4.93 7.31
CA THR A 162 -14.62 4.92 6.39
C THR A 162 -14.04 3.52 6.37
N CYS A 163 -13.99 2.92 5.18
CA CYS A 163 -13.14 1.77 4.91
C CYS A 163 -11.80 2.25 4.37
N GLN A 164 -10.71 1.83 5.01
CA GLN A 164 -9.35 2.10 4.59
C GLN A 164 -8.63 0.82 4.21
N ALA A 165 -7.96 0.82 3.05
CA ALA A 165 -7.03 -0.22 2.66
C ALA A 165 -5.59 0.32 2.64
N SER A 166 -4.66 -0.42 3.25
CA SER A 166 -3.24 -0.03 3.32
C SER A 166 -2.34 -1.25 3.27
N ASN A 167 -1.39 -1.28 2.34
CA ASN A 167 -0.40 -2.35 2.24
C ASN A 167 1.03 -1.95 2.59
N TYR A 168 1.30 -0.65 2.71
CA TYR A 168 2.59 -0.13 3.11
C TYR A 168 2.42 1.25 3.74
N TYR A 169 3.22 1.56 4.77
CA TYR A 169 3.05 2.69 5.69
C TYR A 169 2.87 4.09 5.07
N LYS A 170 3.07 4.26 3.76
CA LYS A 170 2.97 5.54 3.05
C LYS A 170 1.87 5.64 2.00
N ARG A 171 1.08 4.58 1.75
CA ARG A 171 -0.02 4.64 0.77
C ARG A 171 -1.25 3.90 1.30
N ASN A 172 -2.28 4.69 1.61
CA ASN A 172 -3.61 4.22 1.93
C ASN A 172 -4.60 4.77 0.89
N VAL A 173 -5.65 4.00 0.67
CA VAL A 173 -6.82 4.40 -0.14
C VAL A 173 -8.06 4.18 0.72
N THR A 174 -9.03 5.08 0.59
CA THR A 174 -10.20 5.10 1.46
C THR A 174 -11.48 5.26 0.66
N ALA A 175 -12.55 4.65 1.16
CA ALA A 175 -13.91 4.86 0.73
C ALA A 175 -14.78 5.21 1.94
N ASN A 176 -15.78 6.06 1.73
CA ASN A 176 -16.64 6.58 2.79
C ASN A 176 -18.10 6.31 2.42
N VAL A 177 -18.91 6.04 3.44
CA VAL A 177 -20.37 5.98 3.29
C VAL A 177 -21.03 6.70 4.46
N THR A 178 -22.06 7.49 4.15
CA THR A 178 -22.87 8.25 5.11
C THR A 178 -24.16 7.49 5.37
N ILE A 179 -24.58 7.41 6.63
CA ILE A 179 -25.73 6.60 7.03
C ILE A 179 -26.94 7.49 7.24
N GLU A 180 -28.08 6.98 6.81
CA GLU A 180 -29.36 7.64 6.98
C GLU A 180 -30.29 6.72 7.77
N LEU A 181 -30.90 7.27 8.82
CA LEU A 181 -31.96 6.61 9.56
C LEU A 181 -33.31 7.13 9.06
N ARG A 182 -34.32 6.26 9.08
CA ARG A 182 -35.68 6.64 8.74
C ARG A 182 -36.22 7.57 9.82
N HIS A 183 -36.71 8.73 9.41
CA HIS A 183 -37.38 9.65 10.34
C HIS A 183 -38.67 9.01 10.88
N SER A 184 -38.77 8.88 12.21
CA SER A 184 -40.05 8.66 12.87
C SER A 184 -40.95 9.88 12.62
N ARG A 185 -42.05 9.72 11.88
CA ARG A 185 -43.08 10.77 11.83
C ARG A 185 -43.70 10.87 13.23
N SER A 186 -43.35 11.89 14.00
CA SER A 186 -44.14 12.24 15.19
C SER A 186 -45.52 12.68 14.73
N ILE A 187 -46.53 11.83 14.96
CA ILE A 187 -47.92 12.27 14.97
C ILE A 187 -48.03 13.20 16.18
N LYS A 188 -48.07 14.52 15.93
CA LYS A 188 -48.52 15.45 16.96
C LYS A 188 -50.02 15.18 17.17
N SER A 189 -50.39 14.62 18.31
CA SER A 189 -51.79 14.61 18.77
C SER A 189 -52.17 15.98 19.31
#